data_AF-A0A8J3MP45-F1
#
_entry.id   AF-A0A8J3MP45-F1
#
_cell.length_a   1.000
_cell.length_b   1.000
_cell.length_c   1.000
_cell.angle_alpha   90.00
_cell.angle_beta   90.00
_cell.angle_gamma   90.00
#
_symmetry.space_group_name_H-M   'P 1'
#
loop_
_entity.id
_entity.type
_entity.pdbx_description
1 polymer ?
#
loop_
_entity_poly.entity_id
_entity_poly.type
_entity_poly.pdbx_seq_one_letter_code
_entity_poly.pdbx_strand_id
1 'polypeptide(L)'
;MAERRSFRHESDVLLRQLDGHLARLQAGEPQPSHEIALFERIAAHLRQLIRETVRASAVDRARVRAAVHYVVMRGRDARHIRPAHVDVWVVNDIIRDLGRHDLLIPEPALS
;
A
#
# COMPACT_ATOMS: atom_id res chain seq x y z
N MET A 1 23.03 -11.70 -11.86
CA MET A 1 21.79 -11.94 -12.64
C MET A 1 20.65 -12.48 -11.76
N ALA A 2 20.91 -13.39 -10.80
CA ALA A 2 19.90 -13.97 -9.90
C ALA A 2 19.17 -12.95 -9.01
N GLU A 3 19.90 -12.01 -8.40
CA GLU A 3 19.33 -10.97 -7.52
C GLU A 3 18.31 -10.06 -8.23
N ARG A 4 18.58 -9.68 -9.48
CA ARG A 4 17.63 -8.87 -10.27
C ARG A 4 16.33 -9.62 -10.56
N ARG A 5 16.38 -10.96 -10.61
CA ARG A 5 15.22 -11.82 -10.85
C ARG A 5 14.44 -12.04 -9.56
N SER A 6 15.11 -12.16 -8.40
CA SER A 6 14.45 -12.24 -7.10
C SER A 6 13.71 -10.94 -6.77
N PHE A 7 14.30 -9.76 -7.00
CA PHE A 7 13.63 -8.49 -6.72
C PHE A 7 12.38 -8.25 -7.57
N ARG A 8 12.42 -8.64 -8.85
CA ARG A 8 11.22 -8.57 -9.71
C ARG A 8 10.14 -9.52 -9.20
N HIS A 9 10.53 -10.74 -8.84
CA HIS A 9 9.58 -11.72 -8.30
C HIS A 9 8.95 -11.23 -6.99
N GLU A 10 9.74 -10.65 -6.08
CA GLU A 10 9.23 -10.06 -4.84
C GLU A 10 8.25 -8.91 -5.11
N SER A 11 8.57 -8.03 -6.06
CA SER A 11 7.70 -6.92 -6.47
C SER A 11 6.38 -7.43 -7.06
N ASP A 12 6.43 -8.46 -7.91
CA ASP A 12 5.24 -9.10 -8.49
C ASP A 12 4.37 -9.74 -7.40
N VAL A 13 4.96 -10.33 -6.36
CA VAL A 13 4.24 -10.87 -5.21
C VAL A 13 3.54 -9.75 -4.44
N LEU A 14 4.21 -8.62 -4.18
CA LEU A 14 3.60 -7.47 -3.50
C LEU A 14 2.43 -6.89 -4.30
N LEU A 15 2.57 -6.76 -5.62
CA LEU A 15 1.49 -6.31 -6.50
C LEU A 15 0.27 -7.23 -6.40
N ARG A 16 0.48 -8.55 -6.50
CA ARG A 16 -0.60 -9.55 -6.37
C ARG A 16 -1.29 -9.51 -5.01
N GLN A 17 -0.54 -9.31 -3.94
CA GLN A 17 -1.11 -9.19 -2.58
C GLN A 17 -1.98 -7.94 -2.46
N LEU A 18 -1.51 -6.81 -2.99
CA LEU A 18 -2.23 -5.54 -2.98
C LEU A 18 -3.52 -5.62 -3.83
N ASP A 19 -3.43 -6.18 -5.03
CA ASP A 19 -4.57 -6.36 -5.93
C ASP A 19 -5.61 -7.33 -5.32
N GLY A 20 -5.15 -8.43 -4.72
CA GLY A 20 -6.04 -9.37 -4.03
C GLY A 20 -6.71 -8.77 -2.81
N HIS A 21 -6.03 -7.88 -2.08
CA HIS A 21 -6.64 -7.16 -0.95
C HIS A 21 -7.72 -6.19 -1.43
N LEU A 22 -7.44 -5.41 -2.48
CA LEU A 22 -8.41 -4.48 -3.06
C LEU A 22 -9.66 -5.19 -3.59
N ALA A 23 -9.48 -6.32 -4.29
CA ALA A 23 -10.59 -7.15 -4.75
C ALA A 23 -11.45 -7.68 -3.58
N ARG A 24 -10.83 -8.05 -2.45
CA ARG A 24 -11.56 -8.46 -1.24
C ARG A 24 -12.32 -7.32 -0.59
N LEU A 25 -11.75 -6.11 -0.56
CA LEU A 25 -12.45 -4.93 -0.03
C LEU A 25 -13.66 -4.56 -0.89
N GLN A 26 -13.55 -4.70 -2.22
CA GLN A 26 -14.64 -4.45 -3.17
C GLN A 26 -15.73 -5.54 -3.11
N ALA A 27 -15.38 -6.78 -2.79
CA ALA A 27 -16.32 -7.91 -2.68
C ALA A 27 -16.90 -8.12 -1.26
N GLY A 28 -16.37 -7.42 -0.26
CA GLY A 28 -16.80 -7.52 1.14
C GLY A 28 -18.05 -6.70 1.45
N GLU A 29 -18.35 -6.57 2.76
CA GLU A 29 -19.45 -5.72 3.25
C GLU A 29 -19.37 -4.29 2.70
N PRO A 30 -20.53 -3.61 2.46
CA PRO A 30 -20.55 -2.24 1.96
C PRO A 30 -19.79 -1.30 2.91
N GLN A 31 -18.57 -0.95 2.52
CA GLN A 31 -17.84 0.15 3.13
C GLN A 31 -18.39 1.47 2.57
N PRO A 32 -18.30 2.57 3.33
CA PRO A 32 -18.60 3.89 2.81
C PRO A 32 -17.79 4.15 1.53
N SER A 33 -18.42 4.68 0.48
CA SER A 33 -17.77 4.87 -0.83
C SER A 33 -16.47 5.69 -0.76
N HIS A 34 -16.37 6.60 0.22
CA HIS A 34 -15.17 7.40 0.47
C HIS A 34 -13.99 6.56 0.99
N GLU A 35 -14.23 5.51 1.78
CA GLU A 35 -13.17 4.62 2.23
C GLU A 35 -12.61 3.80 1.06
N ILE A 36 -13.49 3.25 0.22
CA ILE A 36 -13.07 2.48 -0.97
C ILE A 36 -12.21 3.34 -1.90
N ALA A 37 -12.64 4.57 -2.19
CA ALA A 37 -11.89 5.51 -3.03
C ALA A 37 -10.52 5.86 -2.43
N LEU A 38 -10.42 5.99 -1.10
CA LEU A 38 -9.15 6.22 -0.41
C LEU A 38 -8.22 5.02 -0.50
N PHE A 39 -8.76 3.80 -0.37
CA PHE A 39 -8.00 2.56 -0.55
C PHE A 39 -7.47 2.39 -1.96
N GLU A 40 -8.28 2.69 -2.97
CA GLU A 40 -7.86 2.66 -4.37
C GLU A 40 -6.71 3.64 -4.62
N ARG A 41 -6.79 4.83 -4.01
CA ARG A 41 -5.71 5.81 -4.06
C ARG A 41 -4.44 5.30 -3.38
N ILE A 42 -4.54 4.78 -2.16
CA ILE A 42 -3.40 4.15 -1.44
C ILE A 42 -2.77 3.05 -2.30
N ALA A 43 -3.59 2.16 -2.86
CA ALA A 43 -3.12 1.07 -3.70
C ALA A 43 -2.41 1.58 -4.95
N ALA A 44 -2.90 2.63 -5.60
CA ALA A 44 -2.24 3.24 -6.75
C ALA A 44 -0.82 3.76 -6.40
N HIS A 45 -0.68 4.47 -5.28
CA HIS A 45 0.61 5.00 -4.83
C HIS A 45 1.58 3.86 -4.45
N LEU A 46 1.10 2.83 -3.75
CA LEU A 46 1.92 1.66 -3.43
C LEU A 46 2.36 0.89 -4.69
N ARG A 47 1.48 0.71 -5.69
CA ARG A 47 1.87 0.10 -6.97
C ARG A 47 2.98 0.89 -7.65
N GLN A 48 2.90 2.21 -7.61
CA GLN A 48 3.94 3.08 -8.17
C GLN A 48 5.27 2.93 -7.40
N LEU A 49 5.24 2.99 -6.07
CA LEU A 49 6.43 2.79 -5.23
C LEU A 49 7.07 1.41 -5.43
N ILE A 50 6.28 0.34 -5.54
CA ILE A 50 6.79 -1.00 -5.82
C ILE A 50 7.57 -1.01 -7.15
N ARG A 51 7.03 -0.39 -8.20
CA ARG A 51 7.66 -0.35 -9.54
C ARG A 51 8.93 0.48 -9.57
N GLU A 52 8.95 1.60 -8.86
CA GLU A 52 10.10 2.51 -8.82
C GLU A 52 11.23 1.99 -7.92
N THR A 53 10.88 1.29 -6.83
CA THR A 53 11.87 0.76 -5.89
C THR A 53 12.52 -0.56 -6.32
N VAL A 54 12.11 -1.15 -7.45
CA VAL A 54 12.75 -2.36 -8.03
C VAL A 54 14.26 -2.18 -8.24
N ARG A 55 14.71 -0.95 -8.50
CA ARG A 55 16.13 -0.60 -8.68
C ARG A 55 16.72 0.26 -7.55
N ALA A 56 15.93 0.57 -6.52
CA ALA A 56 16.35 1.39 -5.37
C ALA A 56 17.18 0.58 -4.37
N SER A 57 17.54 1.19 -3.24
CA SER A 57 18.33 0.52 -2.19
C SER A 57 17.56 -0.64 -1.53
N ALA A 58 18.25 -1.55 -0.86
CA ALA A 58 17.60 -2.63 -0.10
C ALA A 58 16.71 -2.10 1.03
N VAL A 59 17.08 -0.96 1.62
CA VAL A 59 16.32 -0.27 2.67
C VAL A 59 14.99 0.23 2.12
N ASP A 60 15.01 0.88 0.94
CA ASP A 60 13.79 1.40 0.31
C ASP A 60 12.81 0.27 -0.04
N ARG A 61 13.33 -0.84 -0.57
CA ARG A 61 12.51 -2.03 -0.86
C ARG A 61 11.90 -2.63 0.41
N ALA A 62 12.66 -2.69 1.50
CA ALA A 62 12.15 -3.19 2.79
C ALA A 62 11.03 -2.29 3.35
N ARG A 63 11.17 -0.97 3.24
CA ARG A 63 10.14 0.01 3.64
C ARG A 63 8.86 -0.15 2.82
N VAL A 64 8.95 -0.24 1.49
CA VAL A 64 7.78 -0.47 0.63
C VAL A 64 7.09 -1.79 0.96
N ARG A 65 7.87 -2.84 1.20
CA ARG A 65 7.32 -4.14 1.63
C ARG A 65 6.57 -4.03 2.97
N ALA A 66 7.11 -3.30 3.94
CA ALA A 66 6.43 -3.06 5.21
C ALA A 66 5.11 -2.29 5.01
N ALA A 67 5.08 -1.26 4.15
CA ALA A 67 3.87 -0.51 3.80
C ALA A 67 2.77 -1.43 3.24
N VAL A 68 3.13 -2.23 2.22
CA VAL A 68 2.20 -3.16 1.58
C VAL A 68 1.69 -4.18 2.60
N HIS A 69 2.57 -4.74 3.43
CA HIS A 69 2.19 -5.70 4.46
C HIS A 69 1.21 -5.10 5.47
N TYR A 70 1.44 -3.87 5.93
CA TYR A 70 0.56 -3.17 6.85
C TYR A 70 -0.85 -3.00 6.26
N VAL A 71 -0.94 -2.51 5.02
CA VAL A 71 -2.22 -2.32 4.31
C VAL A 71 -2.94 -3.65 4.06
N VAL A 72 -2.23 -4.68 3.59
CA VAL A 72 -2.82 -5.99 3.30
C VAL A 72 -3.29 -6.70 4.57
N MET A 73 -2.63 -6.48 5.72
CA MET A 73 -3.04 -7.08 7.00
C MET A 73 -4.34 -6.51 7.56
N ARG A 74 -4.76 -5.29 7.17
CA ARG A 74 -6.08 -4.72 7.51
C ARG A 74 -7.23 -5.69 7.21
N GLY A 75 -7.13 -6.44 6.10
CA GLY A 75 -8.21 -7.32 5.63
C GLY A 75 -8.26 -8.70 6.28
N ARG A 76 -7.34 -9.04 7.18
CA ARG A 76 -7.32 -10.36 7.86
C ARG A 76 -8.02 -10.35 9.21
N ASP A 77 -8.03 -9.22 9.90
CA ASP A 77 -8.79 -9.04 11.15
C ASP A 77 -10.13 -8.37 10.86
N ALA A 78 -11.07 -9.14 10.29
CA ALA A 78 -12.44 -8.70 10.03
C ALA A 78 -13.18 -8.21 11.29
N ARG A 79 -12.63 -8.46 12.49
CA ARG A 79 -13.18 -8.00 13.78
C ARG A 79 -12.66 -6.64 14.24
N HIS A 80 -11.66 -6.07 13.57
CA HIS A 80 -11.13 -4.73 13.83
C HIS A 80 -10.99 -3.98 12.51
N ILE A 81 -12.09 -3.43 12.00
CA ILE A 81 -12.05 -2.46 10.90
C ILE A 81 -11.37 -1.20 11.44
N ARG A 82 -10.05 -1.12 11.29
CA ARG A 82 -9.31 0.10 11.59
C ARG A 82 -9.67 1.14 10.52
N PRO A 83 -10.02 2.37 10.89
CA PRO A 83 -10.45 3.38 9.94
C PRO A 83 -9.32 3.74 8.98
N ALA A 84 -9.69 3.97 7.71
CA ALA A 84 -8.77 4.14 6.57
C ALA A 84 -7.73 5.27 6.76
N HIS A 85 -8.03 6.27 7.60
CA HIS A 85 -7.11 7.38 7.89
C HIS A 85 -5.80 6.92 8.57
N VAL A 86 -5.82 5.82 9.33
CA VAL A 86 -4.60 5.31 9.97
C VAL A 86 -3.65 4.73 8.92
N ASP A 87 -4.19 4.17 7.84
CA ASP A 87 -3.40 3.66 6.72
C ASP A 87 -2.76 4.80 5.92
N VAL A 88 -3.48 5.92 5.76
CA VAL A 88 -2.92 7.13 5.15
C VAL A 88 -1.71 7.64 5.92
N TRP A 89 -1.77 7.65 7.26
CA TRP A 89 -0.66 8.08 8.10
C TRP A 89 0.59 7.23 7.89
N VAL A 90 0.46 5.91 7.97
CA VAL A 90 1.61 4.99 7.80
C VAL A 90 2.16 5.05 6.38
N VAL A 91 1.29 5.11 5.37
CA VAL A 91 1.72 5.20 3.97
C VAL A 91 2.42 6.54 3.71
N ASN A 92 1.90 7.65 4.23
CA ASN A 92 2.53 8.96 4.11
C ASN A 92 3.88 9.04 4.84
N ASP A 93 4.01 8.40 6.00
CA ASP A 93 5.28 8.32 6.73
C ASP A 93 6.35 7.61 5.88
N ILE A 94 6.00 6.47 5.30
CA ILE A 94 6.90 5.72 4.41
C ILE A 94 7.22 6.53 3.13
N ILE A 95 6.24 7.24 2.58
CA ILE A 95 6.44 8.13 1.43
C ILE A 95 7.44 9.25 1.76
N ARG A 96 7.35 9.85 2.96
CA ARG A 96 8.32 10.86 3.44
C ARG A 96 9.71 10.26 3.60
N ASP A 97 9.79 9.08 4.21
CA ASP A 97 11.05 8.35 4.40
C ASP A 97 11.75 8.00 3.08
N LEU A 98 10.97 7.80 2.01
CA LEU A 98 11.45 7.56 0.64
C LEU A 98 11.74 8.86 -0.13
N GLY A 99 11.48 10.03 0.47
CA GLY A 99 11.64 11.34 -0.17
C GLY A 99 10.65 11.62 -1.30
N ARG A 100 9.56 10.84 -1.40
CA ARG A 100 8.59 10.92 -2.50
C ARG A 100 7.40 11.80 -2.18
N HIS A 101 7.67 13.05 -1.81
CA HIS A 101 6.65 14.01 -1.42
C HIS A 101 5.58 14.26 -2.50
N ASP A 102 5.88 13.95 -3.76
CA ASP A 102 4.95 13.95 -4.89
C ASP A 102 3.80 12.94 -4.75
N LEU A 103 3.97 11.93 -3.90
CA LEU A 103 3.04 10.83 -3.68
C LEU A 103 2.22 10.97 -2.39
N LEU A 104 2.39 12.07 -1.64
CA LEU A 104 1.66 12.26 -0.40
C LEU A 104 0.16 12.27 -0.64
N ILE A 105 -0.54 11.41 0.09
CA ILE A 105 -1.98 11.30 0.03
C ILE A 105 -2.54 12.38 0.94
N PRO A 106 -3.34 13.33 0.43
CA PRO A 106 -3.98 14.32 1.30
C PRO A 106 -4.83 13.58 2.32
N GLU A 107 -4.65 13.92 3.61
CA GLU A 107 -5.48 13.36 4.66
C GLU A 107 -6.94 13.60 4.30
N PRO A 108 -7.81 12.58 4.43
CA PRO A 108 -9.23 12.79 4.21
C PRO A 108 -9.65 13.88 5.18
N ALA A 109 -10.25 14.96 4.66
CA ALA A 109 -10.90 15.95 5.50
C ALA A 109 -11.93 15.17 6.33
N LEU A 110 -11.65 14.99 7.62
CA LEU A 110 -12.62 14.47 8.58
C LEU A 110 -13.72 15.52 8.65
N SER A 111 -14.78 15.32 7.87
CA SER A 111 -16.01 16.11 7.89
C SER A 111 -17.19 15.18 7.99
#